data_AF-E2AVB5-F1
#
_entry.id   AF-E2AVB5-F1
#
_cell.length_a   1.000
_cell.length_b   1.000
_cell.length_c   1.000
_cell.angle_alpha   90.00
_cell.angle_beta   90.00
_cell.angle_gamma   90.00
#
_symmetry.space_group_name_H-M   'P 1'
#
loop_
_entity.id
_entity.type
_entity.pdbx_description
1 polymer ?
#
loop_
_entity_poly.entity_id
_entity_poly.type
_entity_poly.pdbx_seq_one_letter_code
_entity_poly.pdbx_strand_id
1 'polypeptide(L)'
;MNFYAYRLMIRLSEDNHILRCRRLFHQFAVDMYVKIETERLTYIRLHQKELRSEQYIHLRDAMNADKNGNNVGQLIILPATYMGSPRHMHEYAQDAMTYVRQYGRPDLFITFTCNPKWIEITN
;
A
#
# COMPACT_ATOMS: atom_id res chain seq x y z
N MET A 1 -9.51 4.26 8.14
CA MET A 1 -9.76 5.04 6.90
C MET A 1 -11.12 5.73 6.91
N ASN A 2 -12.24 5.04 7.16
CA ASN A 2 -13.60 5.61 7.02
C ASN A 2 -13.85 6.91 7.79
N PHE A 3 -13.35 7.04 9.02
CA PHE A 3 -13.49 8.26 9.82
C PHE A 3 -12.80 9.47 9.18
N TYR A 4 -11.57 9.31 8.71
CA TYR A 4 -10.81 10.39 8.08
C TYR A 4 -11.34 10.71 6.68
N ALA A 5 -11.75 9.69 5.92
CA ALA A 5 -12.40 9.88 4.63
C ALA A 5 -13.73 10.66 4.78
N TYR A 6 -14.55 10.32 5.77
CA TYR A 6 -15.77 11.05 6.11
C TYR A 6 -15.48 12.52 6.41
N ARG A 7 -14.39 12.81 7.14
CA ARG A 7 -14.00 14.18 7.52
C ARG A 7 -13.46 15.00 6.35
N LEU A 8 -12.94 14.37 5.30
CA LEU A 8 -12.42 15.03 4.10
C LEU A 8 -13.44 15.13 2.96
N MET A 9 -14.55 14.40 3.05
CA MET A 9 -15.60 14.36 2.04
C MET A 9 -16.31 15.73 1.93
N ILE A 10 -16.34 16.30 0.73
CA ILE A 10 -17.08 17.55 0.45
C ILE A 10 -18.58 17.28 0.44
N ARG A 11 -19.37 18.14 1.08
CA ARG A 11 -20.83 18.06 1.13
C ARG A 11 -21.44 19.41 0.84
N LEU A 12 -22.56 19.43 0.12
CA LEU A 12 -23.22 20.69 -0.25
C LEU A 12 -23.72 21.50 0.96
N SER A 13 -24.05 20.85 2.08
CA SER A 13 -24.65 21.50 3.25
C SER A 13 -23.65 21.82 4.36
N GLU A 14 -22.37 21.48 4.21
CA GLU A 14 -21.35 21.65 5.26
C GLU A 14 -20.07 22.27 4.68
N ASP A 15 -19.57 23.35 5.29
CA ASP A 15 -18.28 23.91 4.89
C ASP A 15 -17.14 23.12 5.53
N ASN A 16 -16.27 22.59 4.69
CA ASN A 16 -15.20 21.71 5.11
C ASN A 16 -13.92 22.50 5.38
N HIS A 17 -13.89 23.11 6.58
CA HIS A 17 -12.83 24.03 7.01
C HIS A 17 -11.42 23.45 6.86
N ILE A 18 -11.27 22.13 7.06
CA ILE A 18 -9.99 21.42 6.95
C ILE A 18 -9.39 21.57 5.54
N LEU A 19 -10.22 21.52 4.50
CA LEU A 19 -9.75 21.64 3.11
C LEU A 19 -9.30 23.07 2.76
N ARG A 20 -9.74 24.07 3.53
CA ARG A 20 -9.39 25.49 3.31
C ARG A 20 -8.03 25.86 3.91
N CYS A 21 -7.45 25.00 4.75
CA CYS A 21 -6.22 25.26 5.50
C CYS A 21 -4.91 25.14 4.67
N ARG A 22 -4.97 24.96 3.34
CA ARG A 22 -3.82 24.92 2.41
C ARG A 22 -2.65 24.06 2.91
N ARG A 23 -1.53 24.65 3.35
CA ARG A 23 -0.34 23.91 3.82
C ARG A 23 -0.63 23.04 5.04
N LEU A 24 -1.44 23.54 5.98
CA LEU A 24 -1.85 22.79 7.17
C LEU A 24 -2.71 21.57 6.80
N PHE A 25 -3.50 21.66 5.72
CA PHE A 25 -4.24 20.52 5.20
C PHE A 25 -3.30 19.41 4.72
N HIS A 26 -2.26 19.76 3.96
CA HIS A 26 -1.29 18.78 3.48
C HIS A 26 -0.58 18.07 4.63
N GLN A 27 -0.15 18.81 5.66
CA GLN A 27 0.44 18.23 6.86
C GLN A 27 -0.54 17.28 7.56
N PHE A 28 -1.78 17.74 7.77
CA PHE A 28 -2.81 16.92 8.38
C PHE A 28 -3.06 15.62 7.59
N ALA A 29 -3.14 15.69 6.27
CA ALA A 29 -3.37 14.51 5.42
C ALA A 29 -2.23 13.49 5.55
N VAL A 30 -0.96 13.95 5.52
CA VAL A 30 0.21 13.08 5.69
C VAL A 30 0.25 12.49 7.09
N ASP A 31 0.06 13.29 8.13
CA ASP A 31 0.09 12.82 9.52
C ASP A 31 -0.99 11.76 9.79
N MET A 32 -2.21 11.98 9.28
CA MET A 32 -3.30 11.01 9.43
C MET A 32 -3.01 9.72 8.66
N TYR A 33 -2.43 9.82 7.46
CA TYR A 33 -2.00 8.64 6.70
C TYR A 33 -0.95 7.83 7.47
N VAL A 34 0.11 8.49 7.96
CA VAL A 34 1.19 7.83 8.72
C VAL A 34 0.64 7.17 9.98
N LYS A 35 -0.29 7.81 10.69
CA LYS A 35 -0.95 7.23 11.86
C LYS A 35 -1.68 5.93 11.51
N ILE A 36 -2.54 5.96 10.49
CA ILE A 36 -3.31 4.80 10.06
C ILE A 36 -2.38 3.66 9.61
N GLU A 37 -1.34 3.99 8.85
CA GLU A 37 -0.40 3.00 8.34
C GLU A 37 0.42 2.36 9.46
N THR A 38 0.80 3.15 10.47
CA THR A 38 1.48 2.66 11.68
C THR A 38 0.60 1.69 12.46
N GLU A 39 -0.68 2.03 12.66
CA GLU A 39 -1.65 1.13 13.30
C GLU A 39 -1.83 -0.17 12.50
N ARG A 40 -1.91 -0.09 11.16
CA ARG A 40 -2.03 -1.26 10.29
C ARG A 40 -0.80 -2.18 10.35
N LEU A 41 0.40 -1.61 10.31
CA LEU A 41 1.65 -2.37 10.46
C LEU A 41 1.78 -3.01 11.85
N THR A 42 1.35 -2.28 12.89
CA THR A 42 1.33 -2.80 14.27
C THR A 42 0.36 -3.96 14.40
N TYR A 43 -0.83 -3.86 13.79
CA TYR A 43 -1.80 -4.95 13.74
C TYR A 43 -1.22 -6.19 13.05
N ILE A 44 -0.60 -6.02 11.87
CA ILE A 44 0.06 -7.11 11.13
C ILE A 44 1.15 -7.75 11.98
N ARG A 45 1.96 -6.95 12.68
CA ARG A 45 3.02 -7.45 13.57
C ARG A 45 2.47 -8.31 14.71
N LEU A 46 1.38 -7.89 15.35
CA LEU A 46 0.83 -8.57 16.53
C LEU A 46 -0.01 -9.81 16.18
N HIS A 47 -0.69 -9.80 15.03
CA HIS A 47 -1.67 -10.83 14.65
C HIS A 47 -1.14 -11.79 13.55
N GLN A 48 0.18 -11.98 13.45
CA GLN A 48 0.80 -12.87 12.44
C GLN A 48 0.20 -14.28 12.41
N LYS A 49 -0.09 -14.85 13.59
CA LYS A 49 -0.67 -16.21 13.71
C LYS A 49 -2.06 -16.30 13.10
N GLU A 50 -2.90 -15.29 13.33
CA GLU A 50 -4.27 -15.22 12.79
C GLU A 50 -4.29 -14.99 11.28
N LEU A 51 -3.30 -14.24 10.76
CA LEU A 51 -3.08 -14.03 9.33
C LEU A 51 -2.56 -15.30 8.61
N ARG A 52 -2.66 -16.47 9.25
CA ARG A 52 -2.21 -17.79 8.78
C ARG A 52 -0.77 -17.78 8.31
N SER A 53 0.11 -17.12 9.07
CA SER A 53 1.53 -17.09 8.72
C SER A 53 2.24 -18.45 8.75
N GLU A 54 1.58 -19.45 9.33
CA GLU A 54 2.07 -20.83 9.42
C GLU A 54 2.07 -21.57 8.08
N GLN A 55 1.34 -21.12 7.05
CA GLN A 55 1.37 -21.73 5.71
C GLN A 55 2.55 -21.26 4.83
N TYR A 56 3.43 -20.41 5.35
CA TYR A 56 4.57 -19.90 4.60
C TYR A 56 5.78 -20.86 4.64
N ILE A 57 5.57 -22.05 4.07
CA ILE A 57 6.52 -23.17 3.99
C ILE A 57 7.89 -22.71 3.46
N HIS A 58 7.90 -21.91 2.40
CA HIS A 58 9.11 -21.44 1.72
C HIS A 58 10.06 -20.59 2.57
N LEU A 59 9.55 -19.97 3.64
CA LEU A 59 10.32 -19.07 4.50
C LEU A 59 10.81 -19.76 5.77
N ARG A 60 10.12 -20.82 6.20
CA ARG A 60 10.61 -21.77 7.22
C ARG A 60 11.86 -22.49 6.73
N ASP A 61 11.92 -22.80 5.44
CA ASP A 61 13.08 -23.41 4.79
C ASP A 61 14.27 -22.44 4.68
N ALA A 62 14.02 -21.15 4.39
CA ALA A 62 15.06 -20.12 4.39
C ALA A 62 15.63 -19.86 5.81
N MET A 63 14.78 -19.86 6.85
CA MET A 63 15.23 -19.77 8.25
C MET A 63 16.04 -20.98 8.71
N ASN A 64 15.75 -22.19 8.21
CA ASN A 64 16.51 -23.39 8.54
C ASN A 64 17.88 -23.43 7.83
N ALA A 65 18.03 -22.72 6.71
CA ALA A 65 19.30 -22.60 6.00
C ALA A 65 20.28 -21.63 6.71
N ASP A 66 19.79 -20.53 7.28
CA ASP A 66 20.60 -19.55 8.02
C ASP A 66 20.72 -19.92 9.51
N LYS A 67 21.71 -20.77 9.82
CA LYS A 67 22.06 -21.27 11.17
C LYS A 67 22.65 -20.22 12.14
N ASN A 68 22.13 -19.00 12.19
CA ASN A 68 22.58 -17.96 13.14
C ASN A 68 21.38 -17.33 13.87
N GLY A 69 20.74 -18.12 14.74
CA GLY A 69 19.50 -17.78 15.44
C GLY A 69 19.58 -16.69 16.52
N ASN A 70 20.66 -15.93 16.64
CA ASN A 70 20.82 -14.95 17.72
C ASN A 70 20.67 -13.48 17.30
N ASN A 71 20.65 -13.15 16.00
CA ASN A 71 20.57 -11.76 15.51
C ASN A 71 19.48 -11.50 14.47
N VAL A 72 18.59 -12.46 14.23
CA VAL A 72 17.47 -12.24 13.31
C VAL A 72 16.33 -11.62 14.12
N GLY A 73 16.15 -10.30 13.99
CA GLY A 73 14.97 -9.62 14.50
C GLY A 73 13.69 -10.36 14.07
N GLN A 74 12.64 -10.28 14.88
CA GLN A 74 11.40 -11.02 14.62
C GLN A 74 10.91 -10.75 13.19
N LEU A 75 10.93 -11.79 12.36
CA LEU A 75 10.60 -11.69 10.95
C LEU A 75 9.09 -11.54 10.80
N ILE A 76 8.64 -10.30 10.56
CA ILE A 76 7.24 -9.98 10.33
C ILE A 76 6.96 -10.13 8.84
N ILE A 77 5.99 -10.97 8.52
CA ILE A 77 5.64 -11.25 7.14
C ILE A 77 4.47 -10.34 6.74
N LEU A 78 4.66 -9.58 5.67
CA LEU A 78 3.61 -8.74 5.10
C LEU A 78 2.66 -9.57 4.22
N PRO A 79 1.33 -9.41 4.37
CA PRO A 79 0.35 -10.05 3.49
C PRO A 79 0.35 -9.40 2.10
N ALA A 80 -0.15 -10.10 1.08
CA ALA A 80 -0.26 -9.57 -0.28
C ALA A 80 -1.22 -8.36 -0.39
N THR A 81 -2.16 -8.25 0.55
CA THR A 81 -3.05 -7.08 0.70
C THR A 81 -2.31 -5.80 1.09
N TYR A 82 -1.06 -5.90 1.56
CA TYR A 82 -0.22 -4.75 1.82
C TYR A 82 0.48 -4.30 0.53
N MET A 83 0.09 -3.13 0.04
CA MET A 83 0.66 -2.49 -1.15
C MET A 83 2.18 -2.36 -1.03
N GLY A 84 2.91 -2.81 -2.06
CA GLY A 84 4.37 -2.77 -2.07
C GLY A 84 5.06 -3.86 -1.23
N SER A 85 4.32 -4.79 -0.61
CA SER A 85 4.93 -6.00 -0.07
C SER A 85 5.51 -6.88 -1.19
N PRO A 86 6.52 -7.73 -0.92
CA PRO A 86 7.04 -8.66 -1.92
C PRO A 86 5.97 -9.55 -2.55
N ARG A 87 4.94 -9.92 -1.76
CA ARG A 87 3.83 -10.75 -2.23
C ARG A 87 2.86 -10.00 -3.11
N HIS A 88 2.54 -8.75 -2.73
CA HIS A 88 1.75 -7.87 -3.58
C HIS A 88 2.38 -7.74 -4.96
N MET A 89 3.68 -7.47 -5.02
CA MET A 89 4.38 -7.39 -6.31
C MET A 89 4.39 -8.72 -7.06
N HIS A 90 4.54 -9.84 -6.35
CA HIS A 90 4.51 -11.17 -6.97
C HIS A 90 3.14 -11.52 -7.56
N GLU A 91 2.05 -11.21 -6.85
CA GLU A 91 0.68 -11.40 -7.32
C GLU A 91 0.41 -10.54 -8.56
N TYR A 92 0.81 -9.27 -8.54
CA TYR A 92 0.71 -8.39 -9.72
C TYR A 92 1.50 -8.92 -10.92
N ALA A 93 2.69 -9.49 -10.69
CA ALA A 93 3.46 -10.09 -11.77
C ALA A 93 2.77 -11.34 -12.33
N GLN A 94 2.21 -12.19 -11.47
CA GLN A 94 1.44 -13.36 -11.90
C GLN A 94 0.20 -12.94 -12.69
N ASP A 95 -0.54 -11.94 -12.22
CA ASP A 95 -1.71 -11.40 -12.93
C ASP A 95 -1.32 -10.81 -14.29
N ALA A 96 -0.23 -10.04 -14.37
CA ALA A 96 0.27 -9.55 -15.65
C ALA A 96 0.57 -10.72 -16.62
N MET A 97 1.16 -11.81 -16.12
CA MET A 97 1.45 -13.00 -16.92
C MET A 97 0.17 -13.74 -17.34
N THR A 98 -0.88 -13.77 -16.51
CA THR A 98 -2.17 -14.36 -16.91
C THR A 98 -2.85 -13.54 -17.99
N TYR A 99 -2.81 -12.20 -17.91
CA TYR A 99 -3.28 -11.33 -18.99
C TYR A 99 -2.54 -11.57 -20.30
N VAL A 100 -1.20 -11.64 -20.27
CA VAL A 100 -0.40 -11.92 -21.47
C VAL A 100 -0.71 -13.29 -22.06
N ARG A 101 -0.93 -14.30 -21.20
CA ARG A 101 -1.30 -15.64 -21.65
C ARG A 101 -2.68 -15.67 -22.32
N GLN A 102 -3.63 -14.89 -21.83
CA GLN A 102 -5.01 -14.88 -22.32
C GLN A 102 -5.20 -14.01 -23.57
N TYR A 103 -4.61 -12.82 -23.58
CA TYR A 103 -4.84 -11.80 -24.61
C TYR A 103 -3.65 -11.61 -25.56
N GLY A 104 -2.54 -12.29 -25.31
CA GLY A 104 -1.29 -12.12 -26.06
C GLY A 104 -0.43 -11.00 -25.48
N ARG A 105 0.75 -10.81 -26.08
CA ARG A 105 1.69 -9.78 -25.66
C ARG A 105 1.11 -8.38 -25.92
N PRO A 106 1.31 -7.41 -25.03
CA PRO A 106 0.94 -6.03 -25.31
C PRO A 106 1.83 -5.48 -26.43
N ASP A 107 1.20 -4.92 -27.47
CA ASP A 107 1.91 -4.28 -28.58
C ASP A 107 2.06 -2.76 -28.40
N LEU A 108 1.33 -2.16 -27.45
CA LEU A 108 1.31 -0.72 -27.20
C LEU A 108 1.60 -0.40 -25.73
N PHE A 109 2.56 0.49 -25.50
CA PHE A 109 2.84 1.06 -24.18
C PHE A 109 2.63 2.57 -24.24
N ILE A 110 1.59 3.08 -23.56
CA ILE A 110 1.27 4.51 -23.51
C ILE A 110 1.74 5.07 -22.17
N THR A 111 2.61 6.07 -22.22
CA THR A 111 2.98 6.87 -21.05
C THR A 111 2.36 8.26 -21.16
N PHE A 112 1.62 8.66 -20.13
CA PHE A 112 1.13 10.02 -19.98
C PHE A 112 2.06 10.79 -19.04
N THR A 113 2.70 11.84 -19.54
CA THR A 113 3.51 12.75 -18.73
C THR A 113 2.69 13.99 -18.42
N CYS A 114 2.24 14.13 -17.16
CA CYS A 114 1.55 15.35 -16.73
C CYS A 114 2.57 16.51 -16.64
N ASN A 115 2.34 17.58 -17.41
CA ASN A 115 3.09 18.82 -17.29
C ASN A 115 2.29 19.83 -16.44
N PRO A 116 2.82 20.30 -15.30
CA PRO A 116 2.11 21.24 -14.43
C PRO A 116 1.85 22.62 -15.07
N LYS A 117 2.43 22.91 -16.24
CA LYS A 117 2.21 24.15 -17.01
C LYS A 117 1.06 24.05 -18.02
N TRP A 118 0.36 22.93 -18.08
CA TRP A 118 -0.77 22.75 -18.99
C TRP A 118 -1.93 23.68 -18.64
N ILE A 119 -2.63 24.18 -19.66
CA ILE A 119 -3.71 25.18 -19.53
C ILE A 119 -4.87 24.64 -18.70
N GLU A 120 -5.06 23.33 -18.72
CA GLU A 120 -6.07 22.61 -17.96
C GLU A 120 -5.79 22.64 -16.45
N ILE A 121 -4.53 22.84 -16.06
CA ILE A 121 -4.05 22.81 -14.67
C ILE A 121 -3.91 24.24 -14.10
N THR A 122 -3.52 25.23 -14.90
CA THR A 122 -3.19 26.59 -14.44
C THR A 122 -4.36 27.58 -14.47
N ASN A 123 -5.61 27.11 -14.50
CA ASN A 123 -6.80 27.98 -14.41
C ASN A 123 -6.96 28.63 -13.03
#